data_AF-A0A848XHR6-F1
#
_entry.id   AF-A0A848XHR6-F1
#
_cell.length_a   1.000
_cell.length_b   1.000
_cell.length_c   1.000
_cell.angle_alpha   90.00
_cell.angle_beta   90.00
_cell.angle_gamma   90.00
#
_symmetry.space_group_name_H-M   'P 1'
#
loop_
_entity.id
_entity.type
_entity.pdbx_description
1 polymer ?
#
loop_
_entity_poly.entity_id
_entity_poly.type
_entity_poly.pdbx_seq_one_letter_code
_entity_poly.pdbx_strand_id
1 'polypeptide(L)'
;MNEEILRALLTVVAGALAGGLTNTVAIWMLFHPYEPPSLLGRKIRFFQGAVPKNQPRLATAIGRTVGTRLLTEDDLTRIFGQPEFRNAFDERLQVFLHELLEVERGSLRELLGPEVMEELDR
;
A
#
# COMPACT_ATOMS: atom_id res chain seq x y z
N MET A 1 8.81 -56.57 -19.39
CA MET A 1 9.76 -55.56 -18.86
C MET A 1 9.53 -54.17 -19.50
N ASN A 2 9.55 -54.02 -20.83
CA ASN A 2 9.34 -52.70 -21.46
C ASN A 2 7.94 -52.09 -21.22
N GLU A 3 6.88 -52.91 -21.20
CA GLU A 3 5.51 -52.41 -20.98
C GLU A 3 5.27 -51.90 -19.56
N GLU A 4 5.86 -52.54 -18.55
CA GLU A 4 5.74 -52.11 -17.16
C GLU A 4 6.46 -50.79 -16.92
N ILE A 5 7.67 -50.65 -17.50
CA ILE A 5 8.44 -49.40 -17.47
C ILE A 5 7.66 -48.28 -18.17
N LEU A 6 7.05 -48.57 -19.32
CA LEU A 6 6.23 -47.59 -20.04
C LEU A 6 5.00 -47.14 -19.22
N ARG A 7 4.30 -48.06 -18.57
CA ARG A 7 3.15 -47.76 -17.69
C ARG A 7 3.56 -46.93 -16.46
N ALA A 8 4.68 -47.28 -15.83
CA ALA A 8 5.21 -46.55 -14.69
C ALA A 8 5.60 -45.12 -15.10
N LEU A 9 6.28 -44.96 -16.23
CA LEU A 9 6.66 -43.65 -16.76
C LEU A 9 5.42 -42.78 -17.04
N LEU A 10 4.40 -43.34 -17.70
CA LEU A 10 3.15 -42.63 -17.98
C LEU A 10 2.45 -42.16 -16.71
N THR A 11 2.44 -43.00 -15.67
CA THR A 11 1.81 -42.68 -14.38
C THR A 11 2.55 -41.57 -13.65
N VAL A 12 3.89 -41.61 -13.64
CA VAL A 12 4.73 -40.56 -13.04
C VAL A 12 4.54 -39.23 -13.79
N VAL A 13 4.54 -39.24 -15.11
CA VAL A 13 4.34 -38.03 -15.92
C VAL A 13 2.93 -37.45 -15.70
N ALA A 14 1.90 -38.29 -15.70
CA ALA A 14 0.53 -37.85 -15.44
C ALA A 14 0.40 -37.25 -14.02
N GLY A 15 0.99 -37.89 -13.01
CA GLY A 15 1.02 -37.39 -11.64
C GLY A 15 1.77 -36.06 -11.52
N ALA A 16 2.93 -35.94 -12.17
CA ALA A 16 3.71 -34.71 -12.18
C ALA A 16 2.98 -33.56 -12.89
N LEU A 17 2.29 -33.84 -14.01
CA LEU A 17 1.48 -32.84 -14.72
C LEU A 17 0.27 -32.41 -13.90
N ALA A 18 -0.48 -33.35 -13.33
CA ALA A 18 -1.64 -33.05 -12.51
C ALA A 18 -1.24 -32.26 -11.24
N GLY A 19 -0.19 -32.71 -10.55
CA GLY A 19 0.35 -32.04 -9.36
C GLY A 19 0.93 -30.67 -9.69
N GLY A 20 1.74 -30.55 -10.75
CA GLY A 20 2.34 -29.30 -11.19
C GLY A 20 1.31 -28.26 -11.61
N LEU A 21 0.31 -28.67 -12.39
CA LEU A 21 -0.79 -27.81 -12.79
C LEU A 21 -1.58 -27.33 -11.58
N THR A 22 -1.99 -28.25 -10.70
CA THR A 22 -2.79 -27.93 -9.51
C THR A 22 -2.02 -27.03 -8.55
N ASN A 23 -0.72 -27.27 -8.34
CA ASN A 23 0.11 -26.43 -7.47
C ASN A 23 0.25 -25.02 -8.02
N THR A 24 0.41 -24.88 -9.34
CA THR A 24 0.48 -23.57 -10.00
C THR A 24 -0.84 -22.80 -9.79
N VAL A 25 -1.99 -23.47 -9.96
CA VAL A 25 -3.30 -22.88 -9.70
C VAL A 25 -3.46 -22.51 -8.22
N ALA A 26 -3.03 -23.36 -7.30
CA ALA A 26 -3.12 -23.10 -5.86
C ALA A 26 -2.30 -21.86 -5.44
N ILE A 27 -1.07 -21.73 -5.95
CA ILE A 27 -0.23 -20.54 -5.72
C ILE A 27 -0.93 -19.31 -6.30
N TRP A 28 -1.49 -19.41 -7.51
CA TRP A 28 -2.22 -18.31 -8.14
C TRP A 28 -3.46 -17.89 -7.31
N MET A 29 -4.19 -18.84 -6.72
CA MET A 29 -5.36 -18.61 -5.85
C MET A 29 -5.02 -17.97 -4.50
N LEU A 30 -3.75 -17.96 -4.06
CA LEU A 30 -3.38 -17.19 -2.88
C LEU A 30 -3.51 -15.67 -3.14
N PHE A 31 -3.29 -15.26 -4.39
CA PHE A 31 -3.28 -13.85 -4.81
C PHE A 31 -4.59 -13.41 -5.49
N HIS A 32 -5.36 -14.33 -6.05
CA HIS A 32 -6.64 -14.06 -6.74
C HIS A 32 -7.79 -14.85 -6.10
N PRO A 33 -9.05 -14.43 -6.23
CA PRO A 33 -9.53 -13.14 -6.74
C PRO A 33 -9.31 -12.02 -5.71
N TYR A 34 -9.01 -10.82 -6.21
CA TYR A 34 -8.77 -9.62 -5.39
C TYR A 34 -10.03 -9.20 -4.62
N GLU A 35 -11.18 -9.28 -5.27
CA GLU A 35 -12.50 -9.04 -4.68
C GLU A 35 -13.30 -10.34 -4.54
N PRO A 36 -14.10 -10.50 -3.47
CA PRO A 36 -14.90 -11.69 -3.29
C PRO A 36 -15.96 -11.80 -4.39
N PRO A 37 -15.99 -12.90 -5.18
CA PRO A 37 -16.97 -13.06 -6.23
C PRO A 37 -18.38 -13.09 -5.64
N SER A 38 -19.33 -12.53 -6.39
CA SER A 38 -20.75 -12.61 -6.03
C SER A 38 -21.43 -13.72 -6.83
N LEU A 39 -22.15 -14.59 -6.13
CA LEU A 39 -22.98 -15.64 -6.74
C LEU A 39 -24.40 -15.50 -6.18
N LEU A 40 -25.40 -15.44 -7.06
CA LEU A 40 -26.82 -15.24 -6.69
C LEU A 40 -27.04 -14.07 -5.70
N GLY A 41 -26.37 -12.94 -5.92
CA GLY A 41 -26.51 -11.74 -5.08
C GLY A 41 -25.83 -11.81 -3.70
N ARG A 42 -25.13 -12.91 -3.36
CA ARG A 42 -24.34 -13.03 -2.12
C ARG A 42 -22.84 -13.05 -2.41
N LYS A 43 -22.08 -12.23 -1.69
CA LYS A 43 -20.60 -12.20 -1.76
C LYS A 43 -20.02 -13.44 -1.07
N ILE A 44 -19.33 -14.29 -1.82
CA ILE A 44 -18.69 -15.49 -1.26
C ILE A 44 -17.29 -15.13 -0.77
N ARG A 45 -17.20 -14.70 0.49
CA ARG A 45 -15.93 -14.32 1.15
C ARG A 45 -14.94 -15.49 1.35
N PHE A 46 -15.37 -16.73 1.17
CA PHE A 46 -14.50 -17.89 1.29
C PHE A 46 -13.55 -18.05 0.11
N PHE A 47 -13.97 -17.66 -1.11
CA PHE A 47 -13.14 -17.80 -2.31
C PHE A 47 -12.20 -16.62 -2.53
N GLN A 48 -12.12 -15.64 -1.63
CA GLN A 48 -11.16 -14.55 -1.77
C GLN A 48 -9.73 -15.06 -1.50
N GLY A 49 -8.77 -14.60 -2.30
CA GLY A 49 -7.36 -14.96 -2.11
C GLY A 49 -6.86 -14.63 -0.70
N ALA A 50 -6.02 -15.50 -0.15
CA ALA A 50 -5.52 -15.36 1.22
C ALA A 50 -4.70 -14.08 1.44
N VAL A 51 -3.94 -13.65 0.42
CA VAL A 51 -3.12 -12.43 0.47
C VAL A 51 -4.00 -11.16 0.39
N PRO A 52 -4.89 -10.99 -0.62
CA PRO A 52 -5.84 -9.86 -0.67
C PRO A 52 -6.63 -9.70 0.63
N LYS A 53 -7.13 -10.80 1.19
CA LYS A 53 -7.92 -10.81 2.43
C LYS A 53 -7.16 -10.24 3.64
N ASN A 54 -5.83 -10.35 3.66
CA ASN A 54 -4.98 -9.92 4.78
C ASN A 54 -4.13 -8.67 4.46
N GLN A 55 -4.40 -7.96 3.36
CA GLN A 55 -3.67 -6.75 2.97
C GLN A 55 -3.53 -5.72 4.09
N PRO A 56 -4.58 -5.38 4.89
CA PRO A 56 -4.44 -4.39 5.96
C PRO A 56 -3.40 -4.81 7.01
N ARG A 57 -3.44 -6.08 7.44
CA ARG A 57 -2.50 -6.62 8.42
C ARG A 57 -1.07 -6.65 7.87
N LEU A 58 -0.93 -7.01 6.60
CA LEU A 58 0.37 -7.03 5.92
C LEU A 58 0.95 -5.62 5.80
N ALA A 59 0.13 -4.63 5.44
CA ALA A 59 0.51 -3.22 5.37
C ALA A 59 1.03 -2.71 6.73
N THR A 60 0.33 -3.02 7.83
CA THR A 60 0.78 -2.66 9.18
C THR A 60 2.12 -3.31 9.53
N ALA A 61 2.29 -4.60 9.25
CA ALA A 61 3.51 -5.33 9.56
C ALA A 61 4.72 -4.83 8.74
N ILE A 62 4.52 -4.60 7.45
CA ILE A 62 5.53 -4.03 6.56
C ILE A 62 5.88 -2.61 7.01
N GLY A 63 4.87 -1.76 7.22
CA GLY A 63 5.06 -0.37 7.66
C GLY A 63 5.86 -0.28 8.95
N ARG A 64 5.55 -1.13 9.95
CA ARG A 64 6.32 -1.20 11.19
C ARG A 64 7.77 -1.62 10.95
N THR A 65 8.00 -2.59 10.08
CA THR A 65 9.36 -3.08 9.77
C THR A 65 10.16 -2.02 9.03
N VAL A 66 9.57 -1.34 8.04
CA VAL A 66 10.20 -0.26 7.28
C VAL A 66 10.49 0.94 8.18
N GLY A 67 9.51 1.39 8.98
CA GLY A 67 9.69 2.52 9.88
C GLY A 67 10.71 2.28 10.99
N THR A 68 10.95 1.04 11.39
CA THR A 68 11.96 0.73 12.42
C THR A 68 13.35 0.45 11.86
N ARG A 69 13.47 0.00 10.60
CA ARG A 69 14.75 -0.48 10.05
C ARG A 69 15.29 0.33 8.87
N LEU A 70 14.44 1.04 8.12
CA LEU A 70 14.84 1.75 6.89
C LEU A 70 14.70 3.27 7.01
N LEU A 71 13.84 3.76 7.89
CA LEU A 71 13.61 5.18 8.15
C LEU A 71 13.74 5.43 9.65
N THR A 72 14.95 5.26 10.18
CA THR A 72 15.23 5.54 11.59
C THR A 72 15.17 7.04 11.85
N GLU A 73 14.96 7.44 13.11
CA GLU A 73 14.97 8.85 13.51
C GLU A 73 16.30 9.53 13.12
N ASP A 74 17.42 8.82 13.31
CA ASP A 74 18.76 9.30 12.95
C ASP A 74 18.91 9.51 11.43
N ASP A 75 18.36 8.61 10.61
CA ASP A 75 18.37 8.76 9.15
C ASP A 75 17.57 9.99 8.72
N LEU A 76 16.41 10.22 9.33
CA LEU A 76 15.59 11.40 9.06
C LEU A 76 16.30 12.68 9.48
N THR A 77 16.89 12.74 10.68
CA THR A 77 17.68 13.90 11.11
C THR A 77 18.84 14.17 10.17
N ARG A 78 19.53 13.13 9.70
CA ARG A 78 20.61 13.26 8.72
C ARG A 78 20.13 13.76 7.36
N ILE A 79 18.96 13.29 6.89
CA ILE A 79 18.36 13.74 5.63
C ILE A 79 17.92 15.21 5.74
N PHE A 80 17.25 15.60 6.83
CA PHE A 80 16.82 16.98 7.05
C PHE A 80 17.99 17.94 7.32
N GLY A 81 19.11 17.44 7.85
CA GLY A 81 20.32 18.22 8.04
C GLY A 81 21.11 18.47 6.75
N GLN A 82 20.83 17.75 5.66
CA GLN A 82 21.54 17.93 4.40
C GLN A 82 21.24 19.28 3.76
N PRO A 83 22.26 20.05 3.35
CA PRO A 83 22.08 21.35 2.70
C PRO A 83 21.15 21.28 1.49
N GLU A 84 21.22 20.19 0.72
CA GLU A 84 20.42 19.96 -0.48
C GLU A 84 18.93 19.87 -0.13
N PHE A 85 18.58 19.13 0.93
CA PHE A 85 17.20 19.03 1.39
C PHE A 85 16.70 20.37 1.92
N ARG A 86 17.51 21.06 2.73
CA ARG A 86 17.14 22.37 3.31
C ARG A 86 16.89 23.41 2.23
N ASN A 87 17.79 23.51 1.25
CA ASN A 87 17.62 24.45 0.14
C ASN A 87 16.37 24.13 -0.69
N ALA A 88 16.14 22.85 -1.01
CA ALA A 88 14.93 22.44 -1.74
C ALA A 88 13.65 22.69 -0.94
N PHE A 89 13.68 22.47 0.38
CA PHE A 89 12.57 22.76 1.26
C PHE A 89 12.29 24.26 1.34
N ASP A 90 13.32 25.08 1.51
CA ASP A 90 13.20 26.54 1.58
C ASP A 90 12.65 27.12 0.26
N GLU A 91 13.12 26.64 -0.89
CA GLU A 91 12.60 27.03 -2.20
C GLU A 91 11.10 26.69 -2.33
N ARG A 92 10.71 25.47 -1.96
CA ARG A 92 9.30 25.04 -2.00
C ARG A 92 8.43 25.81 -1.01
N LEU A 93 8.95 26.07 0.18
CA LEU A 93 8.26 26.84 1.21
C LEU A 93 8.07 28.29 0.74
N GLN A 94 9.08 28.90 0.12
CA GLN A 94 8.95 30.24 -0.44
C GLN A 94 7.88 30.30 -1.51
N VAL A 95 7.86 29.35 -2.45
CA VAL A 95 6.80 29.29 -3.49
C VAL A 95 5.42 29.14 -2.85
N PHE A 96 5.27 28.22 -1.88
CA PHE A 96 4.00 28.01 -1.19
C PHE A 96 3.54 29.24 -0.40
N LEU A 97 4.45 29.88 0.34
CA LEU A 97 4.13 31.10 1.10
C LEU A 97 3.82 32.27 0.16
N HIS A 98 4.52 32.38 -0.96
CA HIS A 98 4.23 33.39 -1.97
C HIS A 98 2.84 33.19 -2.57
N GLU A 99 2.48 31.95 -2.95
CA GLU A 99 1.12 31.62 -3.39
C GLU A 99 0.06 31.91 -2.31
N LEU A 100 0.35 31.62 -1.04
CA LEU A 100 -0.60 31.89 0.05
C LEU A 100 -0.73 33.38 0.39
N LEU A 101 0.34 34.15 0.29
CA LEU A 101 0.38 35.56 0.69
C LEU A 101 0.01 36.51 -0.46
N GLU A 102 0.29 36.16 -1.71
CA GLU A 102 -0.05 36.99 -2.88
C GLU A 102 -1.47 36.74 -3.41
N VAL A 103 -2.08 35.60 -3.11
CA VAL A 103 -3.52 35.44 -3.33
C VAL A 103 -4.23 36.34 -2.32
N GLU A 104 -4.66 37.50 -2.78
CA GLU A 104 -5.39 38.52 -2.04
C GLU A 104 -6.68 37.93 -1.44
N ARG A 105 -6.58 37.30 -0.26
CA ARG A 105 -7.73 36.71 0.43
C ARG A 105 -8.38 37.74 1.34
N GLY A 106 -8.97 38.78 0.76
CA GLY A 106 -9.79 39.77 1.46
C GLY A 106 -9.16 40.31 2.75
N SER A 107 -9.96 40.83 3.67
CA SER A 107 -9.45 41.17 5.01
C SER A 107 -9.37 39.91 5.87
N LEU A 108 -8.36 39.80 6.76
CA LEU A 108 -8.27 38.68 7.72
C LEU A 108 -9.55 38.51 8.56
N ARG A 109 -10.36 39.56 8.68
CA ARG A 109 -11.67 39.58 9.34
C ARG A 109 -12.77 38.83 8.57
N GLU A 110 -12.63 38.65 7.26
CA GLU A 110 -13.57 37.88 6.44
C GLU A 110 -13.23 36.38 6.41
N LEU A 111 -11.95 36.03 6.63
CA LEU A 111 -11.45 34.65 6.69
C LEU A 111 -11.60 34.02 8.08
N LEU A 112 -11.34 34.79 9.13
CA LEU A 112 -11.55 34.36 10.50
C LEU A 112 -13.03 34.53 10.81
N GLY A 113 -13.77 33.42 10.82
CA GLY A 113 -15.19 33.41 11.12
C GLY A 113 -15.52 34.18 12.42
N PRO A 114 -16.77 34.63 12.59
CA PRO A 114 -17.17 35.55 13.66
C PRO A 114 -16.77 35.08 15.07
N GLU A 115 -16.71 33.76 15.27
CA GLU A 115 -16.33 33.09 16.52
C GLU A 115 -14.91 33.43 16.99
N VAL A 116 -13.94 33.55 16.07
CA VAL A 116 -12.53 33.81 16.40
C VAL A 116 -12.31 35.30 16.65
N MET A 117 -13.12 36.17 16.04
CA MET A 117 -12.99 37.61 16.24
C MET A 117 -13.52 38.08 17.59
N GLU A 118 -14.60 37.49 18.10
CA GLU A 118 -15.09 37.79 19.45
C GLU A 118 -14.07 37.45 20.55
N GLU A 119 -13.19 36.48 20.31
CA GLU A 119 -12.15 36.06 21.27
C GLU A 119 -10.92 37.00 21.25
N LEU A 120 -10.64 37.66 20.13
CA LEU A 120 -9.53 38.62 19.99
C LEU A 120 -9.89 40.04 20.47
N ASP A 121 -11.17 40.41 20.45
CA ASP A 121 -11.67 41.72 20.90
C ASP A 121 -12.00 41.76 22.42
N ARG A 122 -11.69 40.68 23.15
CA ARG A 122 -11.87 40.54 24.60
C ARG A 122 -10.57 40.75 25.38
#